data_AF-A0A842V8V3-F1
#
_entry.id   AF-A0A842V8V3-F1
#
_cell.length_a   1.000
_cell.length_b   1.000
_cell.length_c   1.000
_cell.angle_alpha   90.00
_cell.angle_beta   90.00
_cell.angle_gamma   90.00
#
_symmetry.space_group_name_H-M   'P 1'
#
loop_
_entity.id
_entity.type
_entity.pdbx_description
1 polymer ?
#
loop_
_entity_poly.entity_id
_entity_poly.type
_entity_poly.pdbx_seq_one_letter_code
_entity_poly.pdbx_strand_id
1 'polypeptide(L)'
;MLQHLTVRYLDKPRAKNHREDLSWFCDSLGFCSGRDVHSMAFAIVDALLSRQAQATSSEAIAEDLRVTASRVNHHIRNLMDSGFLYREKRHVHLRGGSLKAAVEEMRKDTNRIFDELGRMAEELDAAHGIKNR
;
A
#
# COMPACT_ATOMS: atom_id res chain seq x y z
N MET A 1 -7.30 7.72 12.53
CA MET A 1 -7.05 7.46 11.11
C MET A 1 -7.44 6.01 10.89
N LEU A 2 -8.30 5.72 9.91
CA LEU A 2 -8.71 4.36 9.62
C LEU A 2 -7.63 3.73 8.73
N GLN A 3 -6.95 2.69 9.20
CA GLN A 3 -6.02 1.92 8.38
C GLN A 3 -6.81 0.83 7.65
N HIS A 4 -6.65 0.75 6.32
CA HIS A 4 -7.31 -0.26 5.49
C HIS A 4 -6.31 -0.83 4.48
N LEU A 5 -6.11 -2.14 4.54
CA LEU A 5 -5.24 -2.88 3.63
C LEU A 5 -6.04 -3.94 2.91
N THR A 6 -5.90 -4.00 1.59
CA THR A 6 -6.35 -5.13 0.77
C THR A 6 -5.14 -5.93 0.32
N VAL A 7 -5.17 -7.25 0.48
CA VAL A 7 -4.16 -8.16 -0.07
C VAL A 7 -4.86 -9.15 -1.01
N ARG A 8 -4.41 -9.21 -2.26
CA ARG A 8 -4.94 -10.10 -3.30
C ARG A 8 -3.87 -11.11 -3.70
N TYR A 9 -4.27 -12.37 -3.83
CA TYR A 9 -3.41 -13.41 -4.39
C TYR A 9 -3.57 -13.41 -5.91
N LEU A 10 -2.52 -12.99 -6.62
CA LEU A 10 -2.49 -12.88 -8.08
C LEU A 10 -1.31 -13.68 -8.64
N ASP A 11 -1.51 -14.32 -9.80
CA ASP A 11 -0.43 -14.99 -10.51
C ASP A 11 0.67 -13.99 -10.88
N LYS A 12 1.92 -14.35 -10.57
CA LYS A 12 3.07 -13.52 -10.90
C LYS A 12 3.28 -13.48 -12.42
N PRO A 13 3.72 -12.33 -12.98
CA PRO A 13 4.15 -12.26 -14.36
C PRO A 13 5.21 -13.33 -14.67
N ARG A 14 5.07 -14.00 -15.83
CA ARG A 14 5.97 -15.09 -16.23
C ARG A 14 7.31 -14.57 -16.75
N ALA A 15 7.31 -13.39 -17.37
CA ALA A 15 8.50 -12.72 -17.86
C ALA A 15 8.85 -11.55 -16.93
N LYS A 16 10.15 -11.31 -16.73
CA LYS A 16 10.60 -10.13 -15.97
C LYS A 16 10.39 -8.89 -16.83
N ASN A 17 9.46 -8.06 -16.43
CA ASN A 17 9.20 -6.76 -17.03
C ASN A 17 8.89 -5.79 -15.90
N HIS A 18 9.72 -4.76 -15.75
CA HIS A 18 9.62 -3.79 -14.66
C HIS A 18 8.20 -3.21 -14.50
N ARG A 19 7.54 -2.89 -15.60
CA ARG A 19 6.18 -2.33 -15.60
C ARG A 19 5.15 -3.37 -15.17
N GLU A 20 5.22 -4.59 -15.69
CA GLU A 20 4.30 -5.68 -15.34
C GLU A 20 4.49 -6.11 -13.88
N ASP A 21 5.74 -6.18 -13.42
CA ASP A 21 6.10 -6.50 -12.04
C ASP A 21 5.56 -5.45 -11.07
N LEU A 22 5.69 -4.16 -11.40
CA LEU A 22 5.16 -3.06 -10.60
C LEU A 22 3.62 -3.02 -10.62
N SER A 23 3.01 -3.28 -11.78
CA SER A 23 1.55 -3.39 -11.88
C SER A 23 1.04 -4.53 -10.99
N TRP A 24 1.62 -5.73 -11.12
CA TRP A 24 1.28 -6.87 -10.27
C TRP A 24 1.45 -6.56 -8.79
N PHE A 25 2.51 -5.84 -8.41
CA PHE A 25 2.75 -5.42 -7.04
C PHE A 25 1.64 -4.49 -6.52
N CYS A 26 1.29 -3.44 -7.28
CA CYS A 26 0.22 -2.51 -6.93
C CYS A 26 -1.15 -3.20 -6.88
N ASP A 27 -1.44 -4.10 -7.81
CA ASP A 27 -2.70 -4.87 -7.87
C ASP A 27 -2.83 -5.82 -6.68
N SER A 28 -1.72 -6.44 -6.27
CA SER A 28 -1.65 -7.34 -5.11
C SER A 28 -1.98 -6.60 -3.81
N LEU A 29 -1.67 -5.30 -3.72
CA LEU A 29 -2.03 -4.44 -2.58
C LEU A 29 -3.38 -3.72 -2.75
N GLY A 30 -4.11 -4.02 -3.84
CA GLY A 30 -5.41 -3.43 -4.13
C GLY A 30 -5.36 -1.94 -4.49
N PHE A 31 -4.19 -1.39 -4.84
CA PHE A 31 -4.03 0.04 -5.17
C PHE A 31 -4.69 0.41 -6.49
N CYS A 32 -4.78 -0.54 -7.43
CA CYS A 32 -5.44 -0.34 -8.70
C CYS A 32 -6.91 -0.77 -8.62
N SER A 33 -7.78 0.13 -9.06
CA SER A 33 -9.20 -0.16 -9.26
C SER A 33 -9.45 -0.56 -10.72
N GLY A 34 -9.31 -1.85 -11.04
CA GLY A 34 -9.76 -2.44 -12.31
C GLY A 34 -8.66 -2.70 -13.35
N ARG A 35 -9.07 -3.07 -14.57
CA ARG A 35 -8.22 -3.53 -15.71
C ARG A 35 -7.26 -2.47 -16.27
N ASP A 36 -7.21 -1.28 -15.69
CA ASP A 36 -6.41 -0.19 -16.22
C ASP A 36 -5.02 -0.19 -15.58
N VAL A 37 -4.05 -0.71 -16.33
CA VAL A 37 -2.60 -0.67 -16.02
C VAL A 37 -2.11 0.79 -15.87
N HIS A 38 -2.92 1.77 -16.30
CA HIS A 38 -2.69 3.21 -16.10
C HIS A 38 -3.37 3.80 -14.86
N SER A 39 -3.58 3.01 -13.81
CA SER A 39 -4.12 3.54 -12.57
C SER A 39 -3.21 4.67 -12.03
N MET A 40 -3.82 5.73 -11.51
CA MET A 40 -3.08 6.87 -10.96
C MET A 40 -2.19 6.44 -9.78
N ALA A 41 -2.58 5.38 -9.05
CA ALA A 41 -1.77 4.81 -7.98
C ALA A 41 -0.47 4.19 -8.52
N PHE A 42 -0.53 3.42 -9.62
CA PHE A 42 0.66 2.91 -10.30
C PHE A 42 1.60 4.06 -10.68
N ALA A 43 1.07 5.09 -11.34
CA ALA A 43 1.86 6.23 -11.80
C ALA A 43 2.56 6.99 -10.65
N ILE A 44 1.88 7.14 -9.51
CA ILE A 44 2.46 7.74 -8.30
C ILE A 44 3.59 6.87 -7.74
N VAL A 45 3.39 5.55 -7.65
CA VAL A 45 4.44 4.65 -7.14
C VAL A 45 5.64 4.62 -8.09
N ASP A 46 5.42 4.55 -9.40
CA ASP A 46 6.48 4.60 -10.42
C ASP A 46 7.28 5.91 -10.34
N ALA A 47 6.61 7.05 -10.17
CA ALA A 47 7.26 8.35 -9.99
C ALA A 47 8.12 8.41 -8.70
N LEU A 48 7.64 7.83 -7.60
CA LEU A 48 8.40 7.73 -6.34
C LEU A 48 9.66 6.86 -6.51
N LEU A 49 9.55 5.74 -7.23
CA LEU A 49 10.67 4.84 -7.48
C LEU A 49 11.70 5.44 -8.44
N SER A 50 11.24 6.13 -9.48
CA SER A 50 12.09 6.84 -10.44
C SER A 50 12.95 7.92 -9.76
N ARG A 51 12.46 8.49 -8.66
CA ARG A 51 13.18 9.43 -7.80
C ARG A 51 14.05 8.73 -6.73
N GLN A 52 14.36 7.44 -6.91
CA GLN A 52 15.12 6.61 -5.95
C GLN A 52 14.54 6.65 -4.53
N ALA A 53 13.21 6.67 -4.42
CA ALA A 53 12.49 6.78 -3.15
C ALA A 53 12.82 8.06 -2.34
N GLN A 54 13.35 9.11 -2.98
CA GLN A 54 13.55 10.40 -2.33
C GLN A 54 12.21 11.07 -2.01
N ALA A 55 12.18 11.78 -0.88
CA ALA A 55 11.05 12.58 -0.43
C ALA A 55 10.59 13.54 -1.52
N THR A 56 9.31 13.50 -1.90
CA THR A 56 8.75 14.38 -2.94
C THR A 56 7.40 14.95 -2.51
N SER A 57 7.01 16.11 -3.06
CA SER A 57 5.70 16.69 -2.77
C SER A 57 4.62 16.20 -3.72
N SER A 58 3.36 16.30 -3.29
CA SER A 58 2.21 15.97 -4.13
C SER A 58 2.12 16.86 -5.37
N GLU A 59 2.57 18.10 -5.26
CA GLU A 59 2.66 19.06 -6.37
C GLU A 59 3.70 18.63 -7.40
N ALA A 60 4.89 18.21 -6.95
CA ALA A 60 5.94 17.71 -7.84
C ALA A 60 5.49 16.44 -8.59
N ILE A 61 4.81 15.52 -7.91
CA ILE A 61 4.22 14.34 -8.56
C ILE A 61 3.13 14.76 -9.57
N ALA A 62 2.31 15.75 -9.22
CA ALA A 62 1.25 16.22 -10.11
C ALA A 62 1.79 16.89 -11.39
N GLU A 63 2.91 17.61 -11.28
CA GLU A 63 3.64 18.18 -12.41
C GLU A 63 4.21 17.09 -13.31
N ASP A 64 4.92 16.11 -12.73
CA ASP A 64 5.49 14.96 -13.47
C ASP A 64 4.40 14.20 -14.26
N LEU A 65 3.26 13.98 -13.63
CA LEU A 65 2.14 13.22 -14.19
C LEU A 65 1.17 14.08 -15.02
N ARG A 66 1.37 15.39 -15.11
CA ARG A 66 0.50 16.37 -15.81
C ARG A 66 -0.97 16.28 -15.39
N VAL A 67 -1.21 16.20 -14.08
CA VAL A 67 -2.55 16.11 -13.46
C VAL A 67 -2.69 17.15 -12.34
N THR A 68 -3.89 17.26 -11.76
CA THR A 68 -4.09 18.18 -10.63
C THR A 68 -3.52 17.59 -9.33
N ALA A 69 -2.96 18.45 -8.48
CA ALA A 69 -2.51 18.07 -7.15
C ALA A 69 -3.64 17.47 -6.28
N SER A 70 -4.89 17.89 -6.50
CA SER A 70 -6.06 17.30 -5.83
C SER A 70 -6.22 15.82 -6.17
N ARG A 71 -6.11 15.46 -7.46
CA ARG A 71 -6.19 14.07 -7.93
C ARG A 71 -5.08 13.22 -7.32
N VAL A 72 -3.84 13.73 -7.31
CA VAL A 72 -2.70 13.04 -6.69
C VAL A 72 -2.90 12.85 -5.19
N ASN A 73 -3.32 13.89 -4.48
CA ASN A 73 -3.57 13.83 -3.03
C ASN A 73 -4.65 12.81 -2.65
N HIS A 74 -5.68 12.63 -3.49
CA HIS A 74 -6.67 11.57 -3.27
C HIS A 74 -6.02 10.18 -3.22
N HIS A 75 -5.18 9.86 -4.21
CA HIS A 75 -4.51 8.55 -4.26
C HIS A 75 -3.42 8.41 -3.20
N ILE A 76 -2.67 9.47 -2.90
CA ILE A 76 -1.67 9.45 -1.82
C ILE A 76 -2.33 9.15 -0.47
N ARG A 77 -3.50 9.71 -0.19
CA ARG A 77 -4.25 9.38 1.03
C ARG A 77 -4.56 7.89 1.10
N ASN A 78 -5.07 7.30 0.01
CA ASN A 78 -5.37 5.86 -0.02
C ASN A 78 -4.11 5.00 0.21
N LEU A 79 -2.97 5.40 -0.36
CA LEU A 79 -1.67 4.74 -0.16
C LEU A 79 -1.11 4.94 1.26
N MET A 80 -1.45 6.05 1.92
CA MET A 80 -1.13 6.27 3.33
C MET A 80 -2.02 5.43 4.26
N ASP A 81 -3.33 5.37 3.97
CA ASP A 81 -4.30 4.59 4.72
C ASP A 81 -4.02 3.08 4.62
N SER A 82 -3.34 2.63 3.56
CA SER A 82 -2.84 1.25 3.46
C SER A 82 -1.56 0.99 4.25
N GLY A 83 -0.94 2.03 4.83
CA GLY A 83 0.34 1.95 5.53
C GLY A 83 1.56 1.86 4.61
N PHE A 84 1.40 2.09 3.30
CA PHE A 84 2.47 1.97 2.30
C PHE A 84 3.30 3.27 2.20
N LEU A 85 2.63 4.42 2.25
CA LEU A 85 3.26 5.73 2.31
C LEU A 85 3.08 6.38 3.67
N TYR A 86 3.96 7.33 3.99
CA TYR A 86 3.71 8.30 5.04
C TYR A 86 4.04 9.71 4.56
N ARG A 87 3.53 10.71 5.28
CA ARG A 87 3.76 12.11 4.97
C ARG A 87 4.55 12.77 6.08
N GLU A 88 5.61 13.49 5.71
CA GLU A 88 6.38 14.33 6.61
C GLU A 88 6.39 15.76 6.05
N LYS A 89 5.72 16.67 6.75
CA LYS A 89 5.45 18.05 6.27
C LYS A 89 4.78 18.00 4.89
N ARG A 90 5.43 18.56 3.87
CA ARG A 90 4.92 18.57 2.48
C ARG A 90 5.35 17.35 1.65
N HIS A 91 6.25 16.52 2.18
CA HIS A 91 6.82 15.42 1.43
C HIS A 91 6.15 14.08 1.75
N VAL A 92 6.16 13.21 0.76
CA VAL A 92 5.59 11.89 0.77
C VAL A 92 6.73 10.89 0.58
N HIS A 93 6.68 9.82 1.35
CA HIS A 93 7.77 8.87 1.51
C HIS A 93 7.24 7.44 1.44
N LEU A 94 8.02 6.55 0.82
CA LEU A 94 7.85 5.11 1.02
C LEU A 94 8.18 4.77 2.47
N ARG A 95 7.29 4.02 3.13
CA ARG A 95 7.53 3.58 4.50
C ARG A 95 8.78 2.69 4.54
N GLY A 96 9.71 3.00 5.43
CA GLY A 96 11.01 2.30 5.49
C GLY A 96 11.95 2.55 4.31
N GLY A 97 11.63 3.48 3.39
CA GLY A 97 12.54 3.95 2.33
C GLY A 97 12.68 3.06 1.10
N SER A 98 11.98 1.93 1.01
CA SER A 98 11.96 1.07 -0.18
C SER A 98 10.67 0.24 -0.25
N LEU A 99 10.35 -0.34 -1.41
CA LEU A 99 9.19 -1.24 -1.55
C LEU A 99 9.26 -2.41 -0.56
N LYS A 100 10.44 -3.03 -0.46
CA LYS A 100 10.65 -4.17 0.45
C LYS A 100 10.41 -3.76 1.90
N ALA A 101 11.00 -2.64 2.33
CA ALA A 101 10.83 -2.15 3.69
C ALA A 101 9.36 -1.76 3.98
N ALA A 102 8.67 -1.15 3.02
CA ALA A 102 7.26 -0.80 3.16
C ALA A 102 6.40 -2.05 3.38
N VAL A 103 6.59 -3.10 2.58
CA VAL A 103 5.89 -4.38 2.73
C VAL A 103 6.19 -5.01 4.09
N GLU A 104 7.44 -4.97 4.54
CA GLU A 104 7.85 -5.51 5.84
C GLU A 104 7.17 -4.78 7.01
N GLU A 105 7.07 -3.46 6.94
CA GLU A 105 6.36 -2.66 7.94
C GLU A 105 4.84 -2.93 7.92
N MET A 106 4.24 -3.02 6.73
CA MET A 106 2.82 -3.39 6.58
C MET A 106 2.53 -4.79 7.13
N ARG A 107 3.46 -5.74 6.93
CA ARG A 107 3.37 -7.10 7.48
C ARG A 107 3.38 -7.08 9.01
N LYS A 108 4.30 -6.32 9.62
CA LYS A 108 4.36 -6.18 11.09
C LYS A 108 3.07 -5.59 11.66
N ASP A 109 2.53 -4.57 11.01
CA ASP A 109 1.27 -3.97 11.45
C ASP A 109 0.10 -4.94 11.33
N THR A 110 0.00 -5.65 10.21
CA THR A 110 -1.05 -6.64 9.97
C THR A 110 -0.97 -7.80 10.96
N ASN A 111 0.24 -8.31 11.24
CA ASN A 111 0.43 -9.37 12.23
C ASN A 111 0.00 -8.91 13.63
N ARG A 112 0.32 -7.68 14.03
CA ARG A 112 -0.12 -7.12 15.32
C ARG A 112 -1.64 -7.08 15.43
N ILE A 113 -2.33 -6.71 14.34
CA ILE A 113 -3.80 -6.71 14.27
C ILE A 113 -4.32 -8.15 14.41
N PHE A 114 -3.73 -9.12 13.70
CA PHE A 114 -4.12 -10.52 13.83
C PHE A 114 -3.88 -11.09 15.23
N ASP A 115 -2.80 -10.72 15.90
CA ASP A 115 -2.51 -11.14 17.28
C ASP A 115 -3.58 -10.61 18.26
N GLU A 116 -4.08 -9.39 18.04
CA GLU A 116 -5.18 -8.83 18.84
C GLU A 116 -6.52 -9.49 18.53
N LEU A 117 -6.84 -9.66 17.25
CA LEU A 117 -8.06 -10.36 16.82
C LEU A 117 -8.09 -11.81 17.31
N GLY A 118 -6.94 -12.51 17.29
CA GLY A 118 -6.82 -13.88 17.76
C GLY A 118 -7.09 -14.00 19.26
N ARG A 119 -6.54 -13.08 20.08
CA ARG A 119 -6.83 -13.03 21.52
C ARG A 119 -8.31 -12.76 21.80
N MET A 120 -8.90 -11.80 21.10
CA MET A 120 -10.32 -11.49 21.23
C MET A 120 -11.21 -12.68 20.81
N ALA A 121 -10.85 -13.37 19.73
CA ALA A 121 -11.55 -14.58 19.30
C ALA A 121 -11.47 -15.68 20.35
N GLU A 122 -10.30 -15.90 20.96
CA GLU A 122 -10.13 -16.87 22.04
C GLU A 122 -11.00 -16.56 23.27
N GLU A 123 -11.09 -15.29 23.67
CA GLU A 123 -11.97 -14.85 24.76
C GLU A 123 -13.46 -15.09 24.44
N LEU A 124 -13.87 -14.81 23.20
CA LEU A 124 -15.24 -15.05 22.73
C LEU A 124 -15.57 -16.54 22.66
N ASP A 125 -14.68 -17.36 22.12
CA ASP A 125 -14.84 -18.81 22.04
C ASP A 125 -15.00 -19.40 23.44
N ALA A 126 -14.16 -18.98 24.39
CA ALA A 126 -14.26 -19.40 25.78
C ALA A 126 -15.60 -19.01 26.43
N ALA A 127 -16.09 -17.79 26.18
CA ALA A 127 -17.39 -17.33 26.67
C ALA A 127 -18.57 -18.13 26.08
N HIS A 128 -18.42 -18.67 24.88
CA HIS A 128 -19.40 -19.51 24.20
C HIS A 128 -19.18 -21.02 24.36
N GLY A 129 -18.17 -21.44 25.14
CA GLY A 129 -17.85 -22.86 25.37
C GLY A 129 -17.24 -23.58 24.16
N ILE A 130 -16.73 -22.85 23.18
CA ILE A 130 -16.02 -23.38 22.01
C ILE A 130 -14.57 -23.68 22.41
N LYS A 131 -14.07 -24.87 22.06
CA LYS A 131 -12.70 -25.29 22.35
C LYS A 131 -11.80 -25.02 21.16
N ASN A 132 -10.76 -24.22 21.37
CA ASN A 132 -9.71 -23.99 20.39
C ASN A 132 -8.72 -25.17 20.38
N ARG A 133 -8.20 -25.50 19.20
CA ARG A 133 -7.37 -26.68 18.93
C ARG A 133 -5.95 -26.29 18.57
#